data_AF-A0A4C1UFG2-F1
#
_entry.id   AF-A0A4C1UFG2-F1
#
_cell.length_a   1.000
_cell.length_b   1.000
_cell.length_c   1.000
_cell.angle_alpha   90.00
_cell.angle_beta   90.00
_cell.angle_gamma   90.00
#
_symmetry.space_group_name_H-M   'P 1'
#
loop_
_entity.id
_entity.type
_entity.pdbx_description
1 polymer ?
#
loop_
_entity_poly.entity_id
_entity_poly.type
_entity_poly.pdbx_seq_one_letter_code
_entity_poly.pdbx_strand_id
1 'polypeptide(L)'
;MTSFAPGPAKAGGLHRSQKSLPMGELKNLFIRFVEQHGYEVSAAIENVLDAAVLRVNRRDSSPCLSACSSGKHSASAISFDDDSGSNKSDNTIIGSDKEAADSFKIVNRKKQEGLPPVAHVK
;
A
#
# COMPACT_ATOMS: atom_id res chain seq x y z
N MET A 1 35.22 43.35 1.64
CA MET A 1 33.87 43.39 2.25
C MET A 1 33.07 42.26 1.60
N THR A 2 32.85 41.16 2.32
CA THR A 2 32.18 39.96 1.80
C THR A 2 30.66 40.15 1.89
N SER A 3 29.98 40.23 0.75
CA SER A 3 28.51 40.27 0.71
C SER A 3 27.97 38.86 0.95
N PHE A 4 27.10 38.74 1.94
CA PHE A 4 26.29 37.52 2.13
C PHE A 4 25.06 37.65 1.23
N ALA A 5 24.98 36.80 0.21
CA ALA A 5 23.76 36.68 -0.59
C ALA A 5 22.66 36.04 0.29
N PRO A 6 21.43 36.58 0.32
CA PRO A 6 20.31 35.96 1.02
C PRO A 6 20.03 34.58 0.42
N GLY A 7 20.23 33.53 1.23
CA GLY A 7 19.89 32.17 0.83
C GLY A 7 18.37 32.02 0.57
N PRO A 8 17.96 31.05 -0.27
CA PRO A 8 16.56 30.89 -0.64
C PRO A 8 15.72 30.62 0.60
N ALA A 9 14.59 31.32 0.69
CA ALA A 9 13.62 31.14 1.76
C ALA A 9 13.25 29.66 1.84
N LYS A 10 13.45 29.06 3.03
CA LYS A 10 12.99 27.72 3.38
C LYS A 10 11.54 27.62 2.91
N ALA A 11 11.24 26.68 2.01
CA ALA A 11 9.87 26.39 1.60
C ALA A 11 9.13 25.86 2.83
N GLY A 12 8.57 26.78 3.60
CA GLY A 12 7.69 26.49 4.72
C GLY A 12 6.44 25.89 4.10
N GLY A 13 6.40 24.56 3.99
CA GLY A 13 5.19 23.85 3.65
C GLY A 13 4.09 24.36 4.55
N LEU A 14 3.06 24.97 3.95
CA LEU A 14 1.88 25.39 4.67
C LEU A 14 1.35 24.15 5.38
N HIS A 15 1.53 24.09 6.70
CA HIS A 15 0.97 23.04 7.54
C HIS A 15 -0.55 23.18 7.48
N ARG A 16 -1.17 22.64 6.42
CA ARG A 16 -2.60 22.37 6.41
C ARG A 16 -2.81 21.37 7.54
N SER A 17 -3.47 21.81 8.60
CA SER A 17 -4.00 20.90 9.61
C SER A 17 -4.91 19.91 8.88
N GLN A 18 -4.40 18.70 8.68
CA GLN A 18 -5.22 17.65 8.10
C GLN A 18 -6.25 17.26 9.15
N LYS A 19 -7.52 17.59 8.88
CA LYS A 19 -8.64 17.06 9.63
C LYS A 19 -8.68 15.57 9.36
N SER A 20 -8.24 14.77 10.33
CA SER A 20 -8.36 13.31 10.28
C SER A 20 -9.72 12.91 10.85
N LEU A 21 -10.35 11.93 10.22
CA LEU A 21 -11.56 11.31 10.72
C LEU A 21 -11.17 10.15 11.65
N PRO A 22 -11.58 10.14 12.92
CA PRO A 22 -11.31 9.02 13.81
C PRO A 22 -11.89 7.72 13.26
N MET A 23 -11.17 6.61 13.45
CA MET A 23 -11.57 5.30 12.91
C MET A 23 -12.95 4.84 13.41
N GLY A 24 -13.31 5.21 14.65
CA GLY A 24 -14.65 4.96 15.19
C GLY A 24 -15.76 5.74 14.49
N GLU A 25 -15.50 7.00 14.10
CA GLU A 25 -16.47 7.80 13.33
C GLU A 25 -16.64 7.24 11.91
N LEU A 26 -15.55 6.79 11.29
CA LEU A 26 -15.59 6.11 10.00
C LEU A 26 -16.41 4.81 10.07
N LYS A 27 -16.25 4.01 11.14
CA LYS A 27 -17.08 2.81 11.37
C LYS A 27 -18.56 3.14 11.36
N ASN A 28 -18.96 4.17 12.10
CA ASN A 28 -20.37 4.57 12.22
C ASN A 28 -20.95 5.11 10.90
N LEU A 29 -20.14 5.80 10.10
CA LEU A 29 -20.53 6.22 8.75
C LEU A 29 -20.74 5.01 7.84
N PHE A 30 -19.85 4.02 7.91
CA PHE A 30 -19.97 2.79 7.14
C PHE A 30 -21.22 1.98 7.51
N ILE A 31 -21.51 1.78 8.80
CA ILE A 31 -22.71 1.07 9.26
C ILE A 31 -23.98 1.76 8.74
N ARG A 32 -24.09 3.08 8.93
CA ARG A 32 -25.23 3.85 8.44
C ARG A 32 -25.42 3.75 6.93
N PHE A 33 -24.33 3.78 6.16
CA PHE A 33 -24.39 3.60 4.71
C PHE A 33 -24.99 2.24 4.34
N VAL A 34 -24.54 1.17 5.00
CA VAL A 34 -25.02 -0.19 4.75
C VAL A 34 -26.51 -0.33 5.13
N GLU A 35 -26.91 0.21 6.27
CA GLU A 35 -28.32 0.24 6.72
C GLU A 35 -29.22 1.04 5.77
N GLN A 36 -28.75 2.18 5.26
CA GLN A 36 -29.46 2.98 4.26
C GLN A 36 -29.72 2.24 2.96
N HIS A 37 -28.86 1.28 2.62
CA HIS A 37 -29.03 0.39 1.47
C HIS A 37 -29.88 -0.86 1.77
N GLY A 38 -30.47 -0.94 2.97
CA GLY A 38 -31.39 -2.01 3.36
C GLY A 38 -30.70 -3.27 3.86
N TYR A 39 -29.40 -3.20 4.16
CA TYR A 39 -28.68 -4.32 4.76
C TYR A 39 -28.72 -4.22 6.28
N GLU A 40 -29.04 -5.34 6.92
CA GLU A 40 -28.98 -5.45 8.38
C GLU A 40 -27.54 -5.74 8.83
N VAL A 41 -27.06 -5.00 9.82
CA VAL A 41 -25.74 -5.22 10.42
C VAL A 41 -25.91 -6.06 11.68
N SER A 42 -25.57 -7.35 11.61
CA SER A 42 -25.61 -8.23 12.78
C SER A 42 -24.48 -7.93 13.77
N ALA A 43 -24.70 -8.26 15.04
CA ALA A 43 -23.69 -8.13 16.10
C ALA A 43 -22.35 -8.82 15.78
N ALA A 44 -22.36 -9.89 14.98
CA ALA A 44 -21.13 -10.56 14.55
C ALA A 44 -20.25 -9.64 13.69
N ILE A 45 -20.86 -8.83 12.82
CA ILE A 45 -20.17 -7.87 11.97
C ILE A 45 -19.67 -6.70 12.80
N GLU A 46 -20.49 -6.19 13.72
CA GLU A 46 -20.09 -5.12 14.64
C GLU A 46 -18.85 -5.50 15.46
N ASN A 47 -18.82 -6.71 16.01
CA ASN A 47 -17.67 -7.21 16.76
C ASN A 47 -16.38 -7.28 15.92
N VAL A 48 -16.49 -7.68 14.65
CA VAL A 48 -15.34 -7.69 13.73
C VAL A 48 -14.85 -6.28 13.44
N LEU A 49 -15.77 -5.33 13.23
CA LEU A 49 -15.43 -3.93 13.02
C LEU A 49 -14.80 -3.31 14.27
N ASP A 50 -15.30 -3.60 15.46
CA ASP A 50 -14.72 -3.11 16.72
C ASP A 50 -13.33 -3.67 16.98
N ALA A 51 -13.11 -4.95 16.69
CA ALA A 51 -11.77 -5.53 16.72
C ALA A 51 -10.81 -4.85 15.73
N ALA A 52 -11.30 -4.47 14.54
CA ALA A 52 -10.50 -3.74 13.56
C ALA A 52 -10.16 -2.31 14.04
N VAL A 53 -11.14 -1.58 14.60
CA VAL A 53 -10.92 -0.24 15.19
C VAL A 53 -9.88 -0.33 16.31
N LEU A 54 -10.03 -1.30 17.22
CA LEU A 54 -9.08 -1.51 18.32
C LEU A 54 -7.67 -1.81 17.81
N ARG A 55 -7.53 -2.66 16.79
CA ARG A 55 -6.24 -2.98 16.18
C ARG A 55 -5.55 -1.77 15.56
N VAL A 56 -6.31 -0.88 14.90
CA VAL A 56 -5.76 0.35 14.34
C VAL A 56 -5.30 1.29 15.44
N ASN A 57 -6.08 1.45 16.50
CA ASN A 57 -5.74 2.30 17.64
C ASN A 57 -4.55 1.74 18.44
N ARG A 58 -4.31 0.43 18.38
CA ARG A 58 -3.17 -0.26 19.01
C ARG A 58 -1.98 -0.46 18.08
N ARG A 59 -2.02 0.00 16.83
CA ARG A 59 -0.79 0.05 16.04
C ARG A 59 0.12 1.05 16.72
N ASP A 60 1.02 0.52 17.54
CA ASP A 60 2.22 1.21 17.96
C ASP A 60 2.80 1.83 16.71
N SER A 61 3.06 3.14 16.77
CA SER A 61 3.72 3.86 15.69
C SER A 61 4.90 3.01 15.26
N SER A 62 4.87 2.51 14.02
CA SER A 62 5.99 1.72 13.49
C SER A 62 7.26 2.49 13.77
N PRO A 63 8.32 1.87 14.31
CA PRO A 63 9.56 2.59 14.58
C PRO A 63 10.10 3.06 13.24
N CYS A 64 9.82 4.31 12.88
CA CYS A 64 10.46 4.98 11.77
C CYS A 64 11.91 5.22 12.19
N LEU A 65 12.75 4.19 12.09
CA LEU A 65 14.20 4.32 12.13
C LEU A 65 14.66 4.85 10.77
N SER A 66 14.39 6.13 10.50
CA SER A 66 15.19 6.91 9.55
C SER A 66 15.99 7.96 10.32
N ALA A 67 16.82 7.48 11.24
CA ALA A 67 18.05 8.20 11.52
C ALA A 67 18.92 8.07 10.26
N CYS A 68 18.73 8.97 9.29
CA CYS A 68 19.76 9.27 8.31
C CYS A 68 20.94 9.82 9.11
N SER A 69 21.78 8.90 9.60
CA SER A 69 23.11 9.22 10.10
C SER A 69 23.78 10.07 9.04
N SER A 70 24.18 11.27 9.46
CA SER A 70 25.00 12.21 8.70
C SER A 70 26.32 11.55 8.31
N GLY A 71 26.29 10.73 7.27
CA GLY A 71 27.44 10.14 6.62
C GLY A 71 27.67 10.90 5.33
N LYS A 72 28.57 11.88 5.37
CA LYS A 72 29.16 12.50 4.17
C LYS A 72 29.60 11.39 3.20
N HIS A 73 28.86 11.19 2.12
CA HIS A 73 29.39 10.52 0.94
C HIS A 73 29.48 11.57 -0.16
N SER A 74 30.74 11.98 -0.39
CA SER A 74 31.17 12.88 -1.43
C SER A 74 30.57 12.49 -2.78
N ALA A 75 29.89 13.44 -3.42
CA ALA A 75 29.44 13.30 -4.79
C ALA A 75 30.67 13.24 -5.71
N SER A 76 30.78 12.15 -6.48
CA SER A 76 31.70 12.09 -7.63
C SER A 76 30.85 12.28 -8.88
N ALA A 77 30.97 13.45 -9.51
CA ALA A 77 30.40 13.70 -10.82
C ALA A 77 31.23 12.95 -11.86
N ILE A 78 30.61 12.00 -12.57
CA ILE A 78 31.14 11.48 -13.83
C ILE A 78 30.23 12.01 -14.94
N SER A 79 30.71 13.01 -15.68
CA SER A 79 30.15 13.37 -16.98
C SER A 79 30.59 12.31 -17.98
N PHE A 80 29.65 11.62 -18.60
CA PHE A 80 29.92 10.86 -19.82
C PHE A 80 29.55 11.75 -21.00
N ASP A 81 30.58 12.30 -21.63
CA ASP A 81 30.53 12.75 -23.01
C ASP A 81 30.92 11.54 -23.86
N ASP A 82 29.97 10.99 -24.59
CA ASP A 82 30.24 9.96 -25.59
C ASP A 82 29.29 10.18 -26.78
N ASP A 83 29.82 10.92 -27.74
CA ASP A 83 29.35 11.01 -29.11
C ASP A 83 29.56 9.64 -29.77
N SER A 84 28.51 8.82 -29.85
CA SER A 84 28.46 7.74 -30.84
C SER A 84 27.10 7.07 -30.97
N GLY A 85 26.54 7.20 -32.17
CA GLY A 85 25.98 6.05 -32.86
C GLY A 85 24.71 5.47 -32.25
N SER A 86 23.60 6.16 -32.52
CA SER A 86 22.25 5.58 -32.55
C SER A 86 22.22 4.29 -33.40
N ASN A 87 22.42 3.14 -32.76
CA ASN A 87 21.90 1.85 -33.20
C ASN A 87 22.01 0.80 -32.08
N LYS A 88 21.15 0.90 -31.05
CA LYS A 88 20.79 -0.25 -30.22
C LYS A 88 19.29 -0.21 -30.00
N SER A 89 18.62 -1.21 -30.55
CA SER A 89 17.19 -1.48 -30.42
C SER A 89 16.81 -1.60 -28.94
N ASP A 90 16.30 -0.50 -28.39
CA ASP A 90 15.64 -0.48 -27.10
C ASP A 90 14.19 -0.96 -27.31
N ASN A 91 13.93 -2.23 -27.00
CA ASN A 91 12.56 -2.73 -26.94
C ASN A 91 11.93 -2.34 -25.59
N THR A 92 11.80 -1.04 -25.36
CA THR A 92 10.89 -0.53 -24.34
C THR A 92 9.48 -0.97 -24.75
N ILE A 93 8.96 -2.02 -24.11
CA ILE A 93 7.56 -2.42 -24.26
C ILE A 93 6.72 -1.35 -23.54
N ILE A 94 6.26 -0.37 -24.31
CA ILE A 94 5.23 0.56 -23.84
C ILE A 94 3.96 -0.26 -23.72
N GLY A 95 3.57 -0.58 -22.48
CA GLY A 95 2.33 -1.26 -22.16
C GLY A 95 1.15 -0.39 -22.55
N SER A 96 0.72 -0.49 -23.80
CA SER A 96 -0.54 0.08 -24.27
C SER A 96 -1.66 -0.81 -23.75
N ASP A 97 -2.42 -0.26 -22.82
CA ASP A 97 -3.70 -0.78 -22.33
C ASP A 97 -4.63 -1.12 -23.50
N LYS A 98 -4.85 -2.42 -23.71
CA LYS A 98 -6.06 -2.97 -24.30
C LYS A 98 -6.10 -4.47 -24.09
N GLU A 99 -7.04 -4.86 -23.22
CA GLU A 99 -7.63 -6.20 -23.12
C GLU A 99 -6.71 -7.31 -22.61
N ALA A 100 -6.54 -7.35 -21.28
CA ALA A 100 -6.09 -8.55 -20.57
C ALA A 100 -7.22 -9.60 -20.53
N ALA A 101 -7.61 -10.11 -21.70
CA ALA A 101 -8.40 -11.32 -21.79
C ALA A 101 -7.46 -12.54 -21.70
N ASP A 102 -7.64 -13.32 -20.64
CA ASP A 102 -7.29 -14.74 -20.57
C ASP A 102 -5.81 -15.16 -20.50
N SER A 103 -5.09 -14.68 -19.49
CA SER A 103 -3.86 -15.35 -19.04
C SER A 103 -3.90 -15.75 -17.56
N PHE A 104 -4.89 -16.57 -17.18
CA PHE A 104 -4.79 -17.37 -15.95
C PHE A 104 -4.91 -18.86 -16.32
N LYS A 105 -3.90 -19.66 -15.94
CA LYS A 105 -3.98 -21.12 -16.06
C LYS A 105 -4.65 -21.69 -14.81
N ILE A 106 -5.79 -22.34 -14.99
CA ILE A 106 -6.48 -23.10 -13.94
C ILE A 106 -5.76 -24.43 -13.78
N VAL A 107 -5.17 -24.68 -12.60
CA VAL A 107 -4.60 -25.98 -12.22
C VAL A 107 -5.66 -26.79 -11.49
N ASN A 108 -5.97 -27.98 -12.01
CA ASN A 108 -6.87 -28.93 -11.37
C ASN A 108 -6.16 -29.62 -10.20
N ARG A 109 -6.71 -29.49 -8.98
CA ARG A 109 -6.26 -30.23 -7.81
C ARG A 109 -6.80 -31.67 -7.88
N LYS A 110 -5.93 -32.66 -7.66
CA LYS A 110 -6.31 -34.08 -7.54
C LYS A 110 -7.34 -34.24 -6.42
N LYS A 111 -8.50 -34.81 -6.75
CA LYS A 111 -9.48 -35.24 -5.75
C LYS A 111 -8.86 -36.39 -4.96
N GLN A 112 -8.81 -36.26 -3.63
CA GLN A 112 -8.56 -37.42 -2.78
C GLN A 112 -9.85 -38.24 -2.77
N GLU A 113 -9.81 -39.41 -3.39
CA GLU A 113 -10.87 -40.41 -3.28
C GLU A 113 -10.95 -40.88 -1.83
N GLY A 114 -12.19 -41.04 -1.37
CA GLY A 114 -12.51 -41.30 0.02
C GLY A 114 -11.88 -42.57 0.57
N LEU A 115 -11.46 -42.49 1.83
CA LEU A 115 -11.36 -43.67 2.67
C LEU A 115 -12.78 -44.12 3.04
N PRO A 116 -13.10 -45.42 2.97
CA PRO A 116 -14.45 -45.91 3.27
C PRO A 116 -14.79 -45.70 4.76
N PRO A 117 -16.09 -45.57 5.11
CA PRO A 117 -16.50 -45.57 6.50
C PRO A 117 -16.14 -46.92 7.13
N VAL A 118 -15.35 -46.89 8.19
CA VAL A 118 -15.09 -48.08 9.01
C VAL A 118 -16.38 -48.43 9.73
N ALA A 119 -16.94 -49.60 9.39
CA ALA A 119 -18.11 -50.17 10.05
C ALA A 119 -17.80 -50.53 11.51
N HIS A 120 -18.81 -50.37 12.36
CA HIS A 120 -18.83 -50.65 13.80
C HIS A 120 -18.45 -52.09 14.18
N VAL A 121 -17.89 -52.28 15.38
CA VAL A 121 -18.08 -53.50 16.18
C VAL A 121 -18.47 -53.11 17.60
N LYS A 122 -19.48 -53.83 18.11
CA LYS A 122 -20.22 -53.66 19.36
C LYS A 122 -19.42 -54.09 20.58
#